data_AF-A0A3D3ESW9-F1
#
_entry.id   AF-A0A3D3ESW9-F1
#
_cell.length_a   1.000
_cell.length_b   1.000
_cell.length_c   1.000
_cell.angle_alpha   90.00
_cell.angle_beta   90.00
_cell.angle_gamma   90.00
#
_symmetry.space_group_name_H-M   'P 1'
#
loop_
_entity.id
_entity.type
_entity.pdbx_description
1 polymer ?
#
loop_
_entity_poly.entity_id
_entity_poly.type
_entity_poly.pdbx_seq_one_letter_code
_entity_poly.pdbx_strand_id
1 'polypeptide(L)' 'TAVKLTISKYFTPKGRNIHGTGITPDVEVELNEELLKEIEIPQEKDNQLQKAIEVVKE' A
#
# COMPACT_ATOMS: atom_id res chain seq x y z
N THR A 1 20.33 -22.51 -21.35
CA THR A 1 20.65 -21.75 -20.11
C THR A 1 20.01 -20.39 -20.19
N ALA A 2 19.29 -19.95 -19.16
CA ALA A 2 18.69 -18.63 -19.08
C ALA A 2 19.03 -17.99 -17.73
N VAL A 3 19.17 -16.67 -17.71
CA VAL A 3 19.51 -15.89 -16.50
C VAL A 3 18.41 -14.86 -16.25
N LYS A 4 17.89 -14.82 -15.02
CA LYS A 4 16.96 -13.79 -14.57
C LYS A 4 17.76 -12.60 -14.04
N LEU A 5 17.75 -11.48 -14.76
CA LEU A 5 18.48 -10.27 -14.42
C LEU A 5 17.54 -9.06 -14.41
N THR A 6 17.68 -8.20 -13.40
CA THR A 6 16.99 -6.92 -13.33
C THR A 6 17.73 -5.89 -14.19
N ILE A 7 17.09 -5.42 -15.26
CA ILE A 7 17.69 -4.47 -16.22
C ILE A 7 17.35 -3.00 -15.94
N SER A 8 16.34 -2.74 -15.10
CA SER A 8 15.85 -1.40 -14.81
C SER A 8 15.31 -1.30 -13.38
N LYS A 9 15.29 -0.08 -12.86
CA LYS A 9 14.72 0.26 -11.55
C LYS A 9 13.72 1.40 -11.73
N TYR A 10 12.64 1.36 -10.96
CA TYR A 10 11.62 2.41 -10.97
C TYR A 10 11.90 3.42 -9.85
N PHE A 11 11.82 4.70 -10.21
CA PHE A 11 12.08 5.81 -9.31
C PHE A 11 10.83 6.69 -9.22
N THR A 12 10.54 7.21 -8.03
CA THR A 12 9.53 8.25 -7.85
C THR A 12 10.00 9.57 -8.50
N PRO A 13 9.11 10.54 -8.76
CA PRO A 13 9.50 11.87 -9.26
C PRO A 13 10.52 12.59 -8.37
N LYS A 14 10.58 12.24 -7.08
CA LYS A 14 11.56 12.74 -6.11
C LYS A 14 12.90 11.97 -6.15
N GLY A 15 13.10 11.07 -7.12
CA GLY A 15 14.33 10.30 -7.30
C GLY A 15 14.50 9.12 -6.34
N ARG A 16 13.46 8.70 -5.61
CA ARG A 16 13.54 7.55 -4.69
C ARG A 16 13.31 6.25 -5.46
N ASN A 17 14.26 5.32 -5.43
CA ASN A 17 14.08 3.96 -5.95
C ASN A 17 13.04 3.22 -5.09
N ILE A 18 12.06 2.55 -5.72
CA ILE A 18 11.02 1.79 -5.01
C ILE A 18 11.42 0.33 -4.72
N HIS A 19 12.41 -0.19 -5.44
CA HIS A 19 12.81 -1.59 -5.31
C HIS A 19 13.54 -1.85 -3.98
N GLY A 20 12.96 -2.71 -3.14
CA GLY A 20 13.50 -3.10 -1.83
C GLY A 20 13.19 -2.13 -0.68
N THR A 21 12.72 -0.92 -0.98
CA THR A 21 12.38 0.12 0.00
C THR A 21 10.88 0.32 0.15
N GLY A 22 10.09 0.05 -0.90
CA GLY A 22 8.65 0.34 -0.92
C GLY A 22 8.34 1.84 -0.88
N ILE A 23 7.06 2.16 -0.67
CA ILE A 23 6.55 3.52 -0.50
C ILE A 23 5.93 3.60 0.90
N THR A 24 6.36 4.61 1.66
CA THR A 24 5.80 4.93 2.97
C THR A 24 4.48 5.70 2.76
N PRO A 25 3.36 5.27 3.34
CA PRO A 25 2.10 5.99 3.24
C PRO A 25 2.18 7.32 4.00
N ASP A 26 1.40 8.31 3.57
CA ASP A 26 1.33 9.60 4.27
C ASP A 26 0.56 9.49 5.60
N VAL A 27 -0.38 8.53 5.69
CA VAL A 27 -1.12 8.17 6.91
C VAL A 27 -0.99 6.66 7.10
N GLU A 28 -0.35 6.24 8.18
CA GLU A 28 -0.20 4.83 8.53
C GLU A 28 -1.48 4.31 9.21
N VAL A 29 -2.17 3.39 8.53
CA VAL A 29 -3.33 2.66 9.07
C VAL A 29 -3.19 1.20 8.70
N GLU A 30 -3.01 0.35 9.69
CA GLU A 30 -3.01 -1.10 9.48
C GLU A 30 -4.44 -1.62 9.44
N LEU A 31 -4.71 -2.56 8.53
CA LEU A 31 -6.00 -3.24 8.47
C LEU A 31 -6.13 -4.16 9.70
N ASN A 32 -7.30 -4.21 10.31
CA ASN A 32 -7.55 -5.08 11.46
C ASN A 32 -7.27 -6.55 11.11
N GLU A 33 -6.57 -7.27 12.02
CA GLU A 33 -6.10 -8.64 11.79
C GLU A 33 -7.21 -9.65 11.47
N GLU A 34 -8.42 -9.40 11.99
CA GLU A 34 -9.59 -10.24 11.78
C GLU A 34 -10.09 -10.17 10.32
N LEU A 35 -9.95 -9.01 9.68
CA LEU A 35 -10.40 -8.75 8.31
C LEU A 35 -9.41 -9.29 7.26
N LEU A 36 -8.15 -9.55 7.63
CA LEU A 36 -7.14 -10.12 6.73
C LEU A 36 -7.51 -11.53 6.22
N LYS A 37 -8.41 -12.22 6.91
CA LYS A 37 -8.85 -13.59 6.58
C LYS A 37 -10.15 -13.62 5.77
N GLU A 38 -10.82 -12.48 5.62
CA GLU A 38 -12.06 -12.37 4.87
C GLU A 38 -11.78 -12.14 3.38
N ILE A 39 -12.55 -12.79 2.50
CA ILE A 39 -12.44 -12.64 1.04
C ILE A 39 -13.07 -11.32 0.58
N GLU A 40 -14.13 -10.90 1.28
CA GLU A 40 -14.83 -9.64 1.05
C GLU A 40 -14.93 -8.91 2.38
N ILE A 41 -14.33 -7.72 2.46
CA ILE A 41 -14.42 -6.84 3.62
C ILE A 41 -15.58 -5.87 3.36
N PRO A 42 -16.65 -5.89 4.17
CA PRO A 42 -17.73 -4.91 4.07
C PRO A 42 -17.17 -3.49 4.29
N GLN A 43 -17.62 -2.52 3.48
CA GLN A 43 -17.17 -1.12 3.58
C GLN A 43 -17.36 -0.52 4.99
N GLU A 44 -18.35 -0.99 5.74
CA GLU A 44 -18.62 -0.54 7.12
C GLU A 44 -17.58 -1.02 8.13
N LYS A 45 -16.88 -2.11 7.84
CA LYS A 45 -15.87 -2.69 8.73
C LYS A 45 -14.44 -2.31 8.35
N ASP A 46 -14.25 -1.79 7.14
CA ASP A 46 -12.94 -1.37 6.64
C ASP A 46 -12.48 -0.06 7.32
N ASN A 47 -11.58 -0.21 8.29
CA ASN A 47 -11.00 0.90 9.04
C ASN A 47 -10.07 1.78 8.17
N GLN A 48 -9.46 1.23 7.12
CA GLN A 48 -8.61 2.00 6.20
C GLN A 48 -9.48 2.89 5.29
N LEU A 49 -10.59 2.36 4.80
CA LEU A 49 -11.54 3.12 3.98
C LEU A 49 -12.16 4.29 4.76
N GLN A 50 -12.59 4.04 6.00
CA GLN A 50 -13.15 5.10 6.85
C GLN A 50 -12.13 6.21 7.09
N LYS A 51 -10.87 5.86 7.39
CA LYS A 51 -9.82 6.86 7.60
C LYS A 51 -9.50 7.64 6.33
N ALA A 52 -9.52 7.00 5.16
CA ALA A 52 -9.35 7.68 3.89
C ALA A 52 -10.45 8.71 3.61
N ILE A 53 -11.71 8.38 3.93
CA ILE A 53 -12.85 9.31 3.77
C ILE A 53 -12.73 10.50 4.72
N GLU A 54 -12.27 10.28 5.95
CA GLU A 54 -12.02 11.36 6.91
C GLU A 54 -10.94 12.32 6.39
N VAL A 55 -9.79 11.80 5.99
CA VAL A 55 -8.63 12.59 5.53
C VAL A 55 -8.92 13.37 4.24
N VAL A 56 -9.75 12.84 3.34
CA VAL A 56 -10.10 13.53 2.07
C VAL A 56 -11.12 14.65 2.28
N LYS A 57 -11.94 14.56 3.34
CA LYS A 57 -12.97 15.56 3.66
C LYS A 57 -12.43 16.73 4.48
N GLU A 58 -11.30 16.53 5.15
CA GLU A 58 -10.51 17.57 5.80
C GLU A 58 -9.81 18.46 4.76
#